data_AF-A0A365KKI9-F1
#
_entry.id   AF-A0A365KKI9-F1
#
_cell.length_a   1.000
_cell.length_b   1.000
_cell.length_c   1.000
_cell.angle_alpha   90.00
_cell.angle_beta   90.00
_cell.angle_gamma   90.00
#
_symmetry.space_group_name_H-M   'P 1'
#
loop_
_entity.id
_entity.type
_entity.pdbx_description
1 polymer ?
#
loop_
_entity_poly.entity_id
_entity_poly.type
_entity_poly.pdbx_seq_one_letter_code
_entity_poly.pdbx_strand_id
1 'polypeptide(L)' 'MADNTKLEKKATESRKIVCKGPADKNSGATILRLPEEGTKKKPFDIYEGQTLIVGREVSEETAKRLLDMKSWKFEEVK' A
#
# COMPACT_ATOMS: atom_id res chain seq x y z
N MET A 1 32.77 1.82 20.40
CA MET A 1 31.40 2.36 20.29
C MET A 1 31.08 2.56 18.81
N ALA A 2 29.94 2.04 18.36
CA ALA A 2 29.18 2.40 17.15
C ALA A 2 28.51 1.14 16.60
N ASP A 3 27.47 0.74 17.30
CA ASP A 3 26.31 0.03 16.77
C ASP A 3 25.88 0.68 15.45
N ASN A 4 25.92 -0.09 14.36
CA ASN A 4 24.87 0.03 13.36
C ASN A 4 24.73 -1.30 12.65
N THR A 5 23.85 -2.11 13.21
CA THR A 5 23.31 -3.35 12.68
C THR A 5 23.03 -3.20 11.19
N LYS A 6 23.99 -3.67 10.39
CA LYS A 6 23.85 -3.93 8.96
C LYS A 6 22.90 -5.11 8.84
N LEU A 7 21.62 -4.85 9.10
CA LEU A 7 20.54 -5.77 8.88
C LEU A 7 20.30 -5.80 7.37
N GLU A 8 21.23 -6.43 6.66
CA GLU A 8 21.03 -7.01 5.34
C GLU A 8 20.02 -8.16 5.48
N LYS A 9 18.80 -7.86 5.92
CA LYS A 9 17.67 -8.75 5.71
C LYS A 9 17.30 -8.57 4.25
N LYS A 10 17.84 -9.49 3.43
CA LYS A 10 17.33 -9.92 2.13
C LYS A 10 16.41 -8.88 1.49
N ALA A 11 16.95 -8.12 0.56
CA ALA A 11 16.17 -7.51 -0.50
C ALA A 11 15.53 -8.64 -1.34
N THR A 12 14.59 -9.40 -0.75
CA THR A 12 13.53 -10.01 -1.52
C THR A 12 12.85 -8.81 -2.15
N GLU A 13 12.93 -8.68 -3.48
CA GLU A 13 12.28 -7.65 -4.29
C GLU A 13 10.86 -7.43 -3.77
N SER A 14 10.71 -6.52 -2.82
CA SER A 14 9.47 -6.34 -2.09
C SER A 14 8.67 -5.46 -3.02
N ARG A 15 7.71 -6.03 -3.75
CA ARG A 15 6.86 -5.25 -4.66
C ARG A 15 6.24 -4.13 -3.84
N LYS A 16 6.40 -2.89 -4.29
CA LYS A 16 5.77 -1.74 -3.64
C LYS A 16 4.71 -1.22 -4.58
N ILE A 17 3.63 -0.72 -4.02
CA ILE A 17 2.61 -0.01 -4.79
C ILE A 17 2.52 1.40 -4.23
N VAL A 18 2.63 2.38 -5.12
CA VAL A 18 2.44 3.80 -4.81
C VAL A 18 1.01 4.15 -5.12
N CYS A 19 0.31 4.64 -4.10
CA CYS A 19 -0.99 5.24 -4.25
C CYS A 19 -0.83 6.61 -4.90
N LYS A 20 -1.25 6.78 -6.16
CA LYS A 20 -1.21 8.07 -6.86
C LYS A 20 -2.41 8.97 -6.51
N GLY A 21 -3.37 8.44 -5.74
CA GLY A 21 -4.58 9.15 -5.33
C GLY A 21 -5.85 8.61 -6.00
N PRO A 22 -7.01 9.26 -5.77
CA PRO A 22 -8.25 8.93 -6.45
C PRO A 22 -8.09 9.10 -7.97
N ALA A 23 -8.61 8.13 -8.72
CA ALA A 23 -8.60 8.17 -10.18
C ALA A 23 -9.48 9.32 -10.71
N ASP A 24 -10.54 9.64 -9.97
CA ASP A 24 -11.44 10.74 -10.28
C ASP A 24 -11.19 11.93 -9.35
N LYS A 25 -10.83 13.08 -9.93
CA LYS A 25 -10.58 14.30 -9.17
C LYS A 25 -11.85 14.97 -8.63
N ASN A 26 -13.03 14.65 -9.15
CA ASN A 26 -14.31 15.15 -8.63
C ASN A 26 -14.84 14.32 -7.46
N SER A 27 -14.28 13.13 -7.21
CA SER A 27 -14.69 12.25 -6.12
C SER A 27 -14.52 12.88 -4.73
N GLY A 28 -13.62 13.86 -4.57
CA GLY A 28 -13.33 14.52 -3.28
C GLY A 28 -12.73 13.59 -2.22
N ALA A 29 -12.34 12.37 -2.60
CA ALA A 29 -11.82 11.36 -1.70
C ALA A 29 -10.34 11.58 -1.40
N THR A 30 -10.02 12.02 -0.18
CA THR A 30 -8.64 12.25 0.27
C THR A 30 -7.98 10.99 0.84
N ILE A 31 -8.78 10.00 1.25
CA ILE A 31 -8.34 8.75 1.86
C ILE A 31 -9.06 7.55 1.25
N LEU A 32 -8.33 6.47 1.00
CA LEU A 32 -8.90 5.17 0.66
C LEU A 32 -8.86 4.28 1.89
N ARG A 33 -10.02 4.11 2.51
CA ARG A 33 -10.17 3.15 3.59
C ARG A 33 -10.42 1.77 3.01
N LEU A 34 -9.44 0.88 3.14
CA LEU A 34 -9.64 -0.52 2.78
C LEU A 34 -10.51 -1.20 3.84
N PRO A 35 -11.59 -1.88 3.41
CA PRO A 35 -12.40 -2.69 4.32
C PRO A 35 -11.54 -3.83 4.87
N GLU A 36 -11.68 -4.06 6.16
CA GLU A 36 -10.95 -5.10 6.89
C GLU A 36 -11.22 -6.50 6.32
N GLU A 37 -10.16 -7.22 5.94
CA GLU A 37 -10.25 -8.67 5.71
C GLU A 37 -10.25 -9.38 7.07
N GLY A 38 -11.41 -9.36 7.73
CA GLY A 38 -11.70 -10.14 8.94
C GLY A 38 -12.06 -9.32 10.20
N THR A 39 -12.93 -9.90 11.03
CA THR A 39 -13.68 -9.37 12.18
C THR A 39 -12.93 -8.59 13.28
N LYS A 40 -11.60 -8.44 13.25
CA LYS A 40 -10.83 -7.88 14.39
C LYS A 40 -9.61 -7.03 14.01
N LYS A 41 -9.58 -6.36 12.86
CA LYS A 41 -8.47 -5.44 12.54
C LYS A 41 -8.99 -4.09 12.05
N LYS A 42 -8.40 -3.03 12.61
CA LYS A 42 -8.72 -1.64 12.29
C LYS A 42 -8.68 -1.41 10.77
N PRO A 43 -9.56 -0.53 10.25
CA PRO A 43 -9.52 -0.12 8.85
C PRO A 43 -8.12 0.37 8.48
N PHE A 44 -7.66 0.00 7.28
CA PHE A 44 -6.39 0.46 6.76
C PHE A 44 -6.63 1.69 5.89
N ASP A 45 -6.20 2.85 6.37
CA ASP A 45 -6.35 4.13 5.69
C ASP A 45 -5.14 4.40 4.79
N ILE A 46 -5.39 4.45 3.48
CA ILE A 46 -4.37 4.75 2.48
C ILE A 46 -4.51 6.21 2.05
N TYR A 47 -3.39 6.91 1.99
CA TYR A 47 -3.34 8.30 1.56
C TYR A 47 -2.77 8.42 0.14
N GLU A 48 -3.14 9.49 -0.57
CA GLU A 48 -2.48 9.86 -1.82
C GLU A 48 -0.97 10.07 -1.60
N GLY A 49 -0.16 9.56 -2.52
CA GLY A 49 1.30 9.57 -2.46
C GLY A 49 1.90 8.48 -1.57
N GLN A 50 1.08 7.74 -0.81
CA GLN A 50 1.58 6.73 0.11
C GLN A 50 2.13 5.51 -0.65
N THR A 51 3.29 5.02 -0.20
CA THR A 51 3.86 3.76 -0.71
C THR A 51 3.51 2.63 0.24
N LEU A 52 2.98 1.54 -0.31
CA LEU A 52 2.62 0.33 0.42
C LEU A 52 3.52 -0.82 -0.02
N ILE A 53 4.11 -1.52 0.94
CA ILE A 53 4.94 -2.69 0.67
C ILE A 53 4.06 -3.94 0.62
N VAL A 54 3.99 -4.59 -0.55
CA VAL A 54 3.28 -5.84 -0.74
C VAL A 54 3.99 -6.97 0.01
N GLY A 55 3.23 -7.79 0.73
CA GLY A 55 3.69 -8.85 1.61
C GLY A 55 4.10 -8.37 3.01
N ARG A 56 4.14 -7.06 3.28
CA ARG A 56 4.48 -6.49 4.59
C ARG A 56 3.39 -5.60 5.17
N GLU A 57 2.93 -4.63 4.39
CA GLU A 57 1.86 -3.70 4.77
C GLU A 57 0.51 -4.13 4.22
N VAL A 58 0.51 -4.62 2.98
CA VAL A 58 -0.68 -5.16 2.32
C VAL A 58 -0.38 -6.55 1.75
N SER A 59 -1.37 -7.44 1.72
CA SER A 59 -1.22 -8.76 1.11
C SER A 59 -1.15 -8.65 -0.42
N GLU A 60 -0.62 -9.68 -1.10
CA GLU A 60 -0.60 -9.72 -2.57
C GLU A 60 -2.02 -9.64 -3.18
N GLU A 61 -3.01 -10.26 -2.54
CA GLU A 61 -4.40 -10.19 -2.99
C GLU A 61 -4.96 -8.78 -2.86
N THR A 62 -4.72 -8.12 -1.73
CA THR A 62 -5.09 -6.72 -1.51
C THR A 62 -4.39 -5.81 -2.52
N ALA A 63 -3.10 -6.01 -2.77
CA ALA A 63 -2.33 -5.24 -3.74
C ALA A 63 -2.89 -5.39 -5.17
N LYS A 64 -3.24 -6.60 -5.58
CA LYS A 64 -3.93 -6.84 -6.86
C LYS A 64 -5.27 -6.12 -6.93
N ARG A 65 -6.08 -6.18 -5.87
CA ARG A 65 -7.36 -5.46 -5.80
C ARG A 65 -7.18 -3.95 -5.90
N LEU A 66 -6.15 -3.40 -5.25
CA LEU A 66 -5.81 -1.98 -5.35
C LEU A 66 -5.40 -1.61 -6.78
N LEU A 67 -4.53 -2.40 -7.41
CA LEU A 67 -4.10 -2.18 -8.81
C LEU A 67 -5.24 -2.32 -9.82
N ASP A 68 -6.24 -3.16 -9.54
CA ASP A 68 -7.45 -3.33 -10.36
C ASP A 68 -8.54 -2.27 -10.06
N MET A 69 -8.38 -1.49 -8.99
CA MET A 69 -9.39 -0.55 -8.54
C MET A 69 -9.53 0.61 -9.53
N LYS A 70 -10.76 0.86 -10.02
CA LYS A 70 -11.03 2.00 -10.92
C LYS A 70 -11.15 3.33 -10.20
N SER A 71 -11.50 3.32 -8.92
CA SER A 71 -11.71 4.55 -8.13
C SER A 71 -10.40 5.22 -7.72
N TRP A 72 -9.30 4.49 -7.65
CA TRP A 72 -8.01 4.95 -7.14
C TRP A 72 -6.89 4.42 -8.00
N LYS A 73 -5.89 5.26 -8.29
CA LYS A 73 -4.79 4.91 -9.17
C LYS A 73 -3.60 4.43 -8.35
N PHE A 74 -3.20 3.19 -8.58
CA PHE A 74 -2.04 2.57 -7.94
C PHE A 74 -0.99 2.24 -9.00
N GLU A 75 0.28 2.42 -8.65
CA GLU A 75 1.42 2.18 -9.53
C GLU A 75 2.40 1.24 -8.83
N GLU A 76 2.68 0.09 -9.42
CA GLU A 76 3.70 -0.81 -8.88
C GLU A 76 5.09 -0.22 -9.16
N VAL A 77 5.87 -0.03 -8.09
CA VAL A 77 7.27 0.42 -8.15
C VAL A 77 8.16 -0.68 -7.60
N LYS A 78 9.27 -0.95 -8.29
CA LYS A 78 10.25 -1.97 -7.93
C LYS A 78 11.41 -1.38 -7.14
#